data_AF-A0A960TMS6-F1
#
_entry.id   AF-A0A960TMS6-F1
#
_cell.length_a   1.000
_cell.length_b   1.000
_cell.length_c   1.000
_cell.angle_alpha   90.00
_cell.angle_beta   90.00
_cell.angle_gamma   90.00
#
_symmetry.space_group_name_H-M   'P 1'
#
loop_
_entity.id
_entity.type
_entity.pdbx_description
1 polymer ?
#
loop_
_entity_poly.entity_id
_entity_poly.type
_entity_poly.pdbx_seq_one_letter_code
_entity_poly.pdbx_strand_id
1 'polypeptide(L)'
;MPVMNFRIRNLIFFSLITLFSSCFLIDKTSKEEVDTSEANLEVDDFLSYVNVLDGSELYESADDSSKVLANLPFRSRFKELPEEAKKEDWVYVEWRGKKGWIPEDEISKDPPKSGNGFVPEHLEEICVGMENSLQCYRAVEKIVLQEGVPAKRQGAKLQVLLNDDNVMEFEDNPSEDESAIFFNYIEFIEEIDLHIIQSSVYEGGSLIGVHLSGQKINLIDFPEVSPDRKRFVTAFFCPNTTYCKNGIQIYSILEKKLERELNLEFRDWTGSDPVWIDENTISFFLYENGLSEEPTRKGKLYRHKNKWKMEKEDL
;
A
#
# COMPACT_ATOMS: atom_id res chain seq x y z
N MET A 1 38.35 -52.26 -1.23
CA MET A 1 38.38 -50.84 -0.83
C MET A 1 37.63 -50.72 0.48
N PRO A 2 38.21 -50.16 1.55
CA PRO A 2 37.70 -50.35 2.90
C PRO A 2 36.60 -49.36 3.27
N VAL A 3 35.67 -49.86 4.06
CA VAL A 3 34.56 -49.18 4.70
C VAL A 3 35.07 -48.47 5.96
N MET A 4 34.83 -47.17 6.11
CA MET A 4 35.10 -46.45 7.36
C MET A 4 33.80 -46.21 8.14
N ASN A 5 33.68 -46.96 9.23
CA ASN A 5 32.78 -46.72 10.35
C ASN A 5 33.39 -45.62 11.25
N PHE A 6 32.57 -44.71 11.77
CA PHE A 6 32.93 -43.93 12.95
C PHE A 6 31.87 -44.08 14.06
N ARG A 7 32.34 -44.60 15.21
CA ARG A 7 31.59 -44.76 16.46
C ARG A 7 31.85 -43.56 17.38
N ILE A 8 30.76 -43.01 17.90
CA ILE A 8 30.45 -42.55 19.27
C ILE A 8 31.64 -42.36 20.24
N ARG A 9 31.71 -41.17 20.87
CA ARG A 9 32.08 -41.05 22.30
C ARG A 9 31.22 -40.01 23.03
N ASN A 10 30.55 -40.51 24.07
CA ASN A 10 29.96 -39.76 25.18
C ASN A 10 31.02 -38.94 25.93
N LEU A 11 30.64 -37.77 26.44
CA LEU A 11 31.16 -37.27 27.71
C LEU A 11 30.03 -36.60 28.50
N ILE A 12 29.71 -37.24 29.62
CA ILE A 12 28.95 -36.73 30.77
C ILE A 12 29.98 -36.19 31.78
N PHE A 13 29.57 -35.23 32.60
CA PHE A 13 30.04 -34.78 33.94
C PHE A 13 30.06 -33.24 33.98
N PHE A 14 29.62 -32.50 35.01
CA PHE A 14 28.81 -32.71 36.23
C PHE A 14 28.67 -31.32 36.88
N SER A 15 27.66 -31.14 37.75
CA SER A 15 27.62 -30.16 38.87
C SER A 15 27.49 -28.66 38.55
N LEU A 16 26.87 -27.81 39.38
CA LEU A 16 25.92 -27.86 40.50
C LEU A 16 25.80 -26.38 40.97
N ILE A 17 24.68 -26.01 41.62
CA ILE A 17 24.52 -24.84 42.53
C ILE A 17 24.35 -23.49 41.77
N THR A 18 23.34 -22.64 41.99
CA THR A 18 22.79 -22.15 43.28
C THR A 18 21.31 -21.74 43.16
N LEU A 19 20.56 -21.99 44.24
CA LEU A 19 19.28 -21.36 44.57
C LEU A 19 19.46 -19.86 44.84
N PHE A 20 18.61 -19.03 44.24
CA PHE A 20 18.21 -17.76 44.86
C PHE A 20 16.69 -17.69 44.94
N SER A 21 16.22 -17.85 46.17
CA SER A 21 14.90 -17.46 46.63
C SER A 21 14.85 -15.93 46.63
N SER A 22 13.82 -15.35 46.03
CA SER A 22 13.42 -13.96 46.25
C SER A 22 11.91 -13.87 46.08
N CYS A 23 11.21 -13.83 47.21
CA CYS A 23 9.85 -13.33 47.31
C CYS A 23 9.76 -11.96 46.63
N PHE A 24 8.91 -11.82 45.62
CA PHE A 24 8.34 -10.53 45.27
C PHE A 24 6.89 -10.50 45.74
N LEU A 25 6.67 -9.64 46.73
CA LEU A 25 5.36 -9.21 47.19
C LEU A 25 4.62 -8.56 46.02
N ILE A 26 3.42 -9.06 45.74
CA ILE A 26 2.44 -8.38 44.90
C ILE A 26 1.86 -7.27 45.76
N ASP A 27 2.36 -6.05 45.57
CA ASP A 27 1.73 -4.85 46.12
C ASP A 27 0.61 -4.40 45.18
N LYS A 28 -0.54 -4.12 45.78
CA LYS A 28 -1.73 -3.64 45.10
C LYS A 28 -1.67 -2.12 45.02
N THR A 29 -2.20 -1.60 43.93
CA THR A 29 -2.75 -0.23 43.78
C THR A 29 -1.75 0.93 43.84
N SER A 30 -1.19 1.26 42.67
CA SER A 30 -1.08 2.66 42.24
C SER A 30 -1.94 2.86 40.99
N LYS A 31 -2.93 3.77 41.10
CA LYS A 31 -3.59 4.35 39.93
C LYS A 31 -2.53 5.22 39.26
N GLU A 32 -2.03 4.77 38.13
CA GLU A 32 -1.21 5.59 37.25
C GLU A 32 -2.17 6.56 36.56
N GLU A 33 -2.11 7.83 36.96
CA GLU A 33 -2.80 8.94 36.32
C GLU A 33 -2.15 9.09 34.93
N VAL A 34 -2.91 8.75 33.89
CA VAL A 34 -2.47 8.91 32.50
C VAL A 34 -2.43 10.40 32.23
N ASP A 35 -1.22 10.93 32.14
CA ASP A 35 -0.93 12.28 31.66
C ASP A 35 -1.44 12.39 30.21
N THR A 36 -2.59 13.03 30.06
CA THR A 36 -3.17 13.44 28.78
C THR A 36 -2.72 14.85 28.43
N SER A 37 -1.41 15.11 28.45
CA SER A 37 -0.84 16.26 27.74
C SER A 37 -1.00 15.98 26.25
N GLU A 38 -2.14 16.41 25.74
CA GLU A 38 -2.49 16.54 24.35
C GLU A 38 -1.34 17.18 23.59
N ALA A 39 -0.66 16.38 22.77
CA ALA A 39 0.03 16.92 21.62
C ALA A 39 -1.07 17.44 20.68
N ASN A 40 -1.42 18.71 20.84
CA ASN A 40 -2.11 19.50 19.81
C ASN A 40 -1.13 19.63 18.63
N LEU A 41 -1.06 18.56 17.83
CA LEU A 41 -0.61 18.66 16.45
C LEU A 41 -1.72 19.41 15.73
N GLU A 42 -1.46 20.69 15.45
CA GLU A 42 -2.37 21.55 14.69
C GLU A 42 -2.77 20.84 13.39
N VAL A 43 -4.08 20.67 13.23
CA VAL A 43 -4.73 19.97 12.11
C VAL A 43 -4.53 20.71 10.78
N ASP A 44 -3.97 21.93 10.81
CA ASP A 44 -3.68 22.77 9.64
C ASP A 44 -2.48 22.31 8.79
N ASP A 45 -1.60 21.42 9.28
CA ASP A 45 -0.43 20.94 8.51
C ASP A 45 -0.78 19.85 7.47
N PHE A 46 -2.08 19.61 7.24
CA PHE A 46 -2.60 18.58 6.35
C PHE A 46 -2.95 19.06 4.93
N LEU A 47 -2.97 20.38 4.71
CA LEU A 47 -3.63 21.00 3.57
C LEU A 47 -2.74 21.31 2.36
N SER A 48 -1.65 20.58 2.16
CA SER A 48 -0.79 20.86 1.01
C SER A 48 -0.24 19.58 0.39
N TYR A 49 -1.02 18.50 0.34
CA TYR A 49 -0.62 17.40 -0.53
C TYR A 49 -1.02 17.70 -1.97
N VAL A 50 -0.05 17.71 -2.87
CA VAL A 50 -0.24 17.89 -4.31
C VAL A 50 0.15 16.62 -5.05
N ASN A 51 -0.54 16.33 -6.16
CA ASN A 51 -0.34 15.15 -6.99
C ASN A 51 0.29 15.56 -8.32
N VAL A 52 1.34 14.89 -8.79
CA VAL A 52 1.85 15.11 -10.16
C VAL A 52 0.83 14.64 -11.20
N LEU A 53 0.50 15.51 -12.16
CA LEU A 53 -0.49 15.30 -13.23
C LEU A 53 0.02 14.49 -14.40
N ASP A 54 1.27 14.69 -14.79
CA ASP A 54 2.00 13.89 -15.78
C ASP A 54 3.45 13.75 -15.28
N GLY A 55 4.13 12.62 -15.49
CA GLY A 55 5.47 12.39 -14.91
C GLY A 55 6.37 13.63 -15.00
N SER A 56 6.94 14.05 -13.88
CA SER A 56 7.52 15.40 -13.70
C SER A 56 8.96 15.33 -13.20
N GLU A 57 9.61 16.47 -13.04
CA GLU A 57 10.94 16.61 -12.48
C GLU A 57 10.91 17.53 -11.25
N LEU A 58 11.67 17.18 -10.23
CA LEU A 58 11.88 18.02 -9.05
C LEU A 58 13.13 18.86 -9.27
N TYR A 59 13.02 20.17 -9.23
CA TYR A 59 14.08 21.11 -9.60
C TYR A 59 14.76 21.76 -8.38
N GLU A 60 16.04 22.12 -8.49
CA GLU A 60 16.79 22.81 -7.42
C GLU A 60 16.31 24.25 -7.21
N SER A 61 15.82 24.90 -8.26
CA SER A 61 15.19 26.22 -8.22
C SER A 61 13.93 26.25 -9.11
N ALA A 62 13.03 27.20 -8.88
CA ALA A 62 11.89 27.49 -9.77
C ALA A 62 12.36 28.11 -11.10
N ASP A 63 12.94 27.25 -11.93
CA ASP A 63 13.55 27.47 -13.25
C ASP A 63 13.75 26.09 -13.92
N ASP A 64 13.20 25.93 -15.13
CA ASP A 64 13.26 24.70 -15.94
C ASP A 64 14.69 24.35 -16.40
N SER A 65 15.60 25.32 -16.41
CA SER A 65 17.01 25.12 -16.71
C SER A 65 17.84 24.70 -15.50
N SER A 66 17.23 24.63 -14.31
CA SER A 66 17.93 24.28 -13.08
C SER A 66 18.20 22.78 -12.98
N LYS A 67 19.02 22.40 -11.99
CA LYS A 67 19.40 21.01 -11.79
C LYS A 67 18.21 20.18 -11.34
N VAL A 68 17.91 19.12 -12.09
CA VAL A 68 16.96 18.08 -11.70
C VAL A 68 17.51 17.31 -10.49
N LEU A 69 16.77 17.36 -9.38
CA LEU A 69 17.04 16.67 -8.13
C LEU A 69 16.45 15.25 -8.11
N ALA A 70 15.32 15.04 -8.77
CA ALA A 70 14.64 13.76 -8.89
C ALA A 70 13.69 13.76 -10.08
N ASN A 71 13.51 12.58 -10.70
CA ASN A 71 12.37 12.33 -11.58
C ASN A 71 11.21 11.88 -10.69
N LEU A 72 10.05 12.48 -10.92
CA LEU A 72 8.84 12.29 -10.18
C LEU A 72 7.91 11.41 -11.02
N PRO A 73 7.70 10.14 -10.60
CA PRO A 73 6.69 9.31 -11.22
C PRO A 73 5.35 10.04 -11.22
N PHE A 74 4.59 9.84 -12.28
CA PHE A 74 3.20 10.26 -12.38
C PHE A 74 2.43 9.97 -11.08
N ARG A 75 1.64 10.93 -10.59
CA ARG A 75 0.89 10.88 -9.32
C ARG A 75 1.70 10.59 -8.06
N SER A 76 3.01 10.87 -8.10
CA SER A 76 3.74 11.10 -6.86
C SER A 76 2.99 12.13 -6.01
N ARG A 77 2.88 11.85 -4.72
CA ARG A 77 2.33 12.77 -3.73
C ARG A 77 3.45 13.48 -2.98
N PHE A 78 3.26 14.76 -2.75
CA PHE A 78 4.26 15.61 -2.12
C PHE A 78 3.64 16.44 -1.04
N LYS A 79 4.42 16.75 -0.01
CA LYS A 79 4.08 17.84 0.90
C LYS A 79 4.50 19.15 0.24
N GLU A 80 3.57 19.96 -0.23
CA GLU A 80 3.80 21.37 -0.55
C GLU A 80 4.20 22.08 0.75
N LEU A 81 5.30 22.80 0.67
CA LEU A 81 5.87 23.54 1.77
C LEU A 81 5.25 24.95 1.80
N PRO A 82 5.25 25.66 2.94
CA PRO A 82 4.47 26.88 3.15
C PRO A 82 4.60 27.96 2.05
N GLU A 83 3.53 28.75 1.84
CA GLU A 83 3.33 29.72 0.74
C GLU A 83 4.46 30.72 0.48
N GLU A 84 5.33 30.98 1.45
CA GLU A 84 6.53 31.81 1.30
C GLU A 84 7.53 31.22 0.27
N ALA A 85 7.31 29.97 -0.11
CA ALA A 85 8.02 29.25 -1.15
C ALA A 85 7.16 29.02 -2.42
N LYS A 86 6.22 29.92 -2.74
CA LYS A 86 5.65 30.03 -4.10
C LYS A 86 6.39 31.10 -4.88
N LYS A 87 6.80 30.76 -6.10
CA LYS A 87 7.43 31.70 -7.02
C LYS A 87 6.78 31.53 -8.38
N GLU A 88 5.89 32.46 -8.72
CA GLU A 88 5.13 32.43 -9.98
C GLU A 88 4.36 31.10 -10.10
N ASP A 89 4.46 30.43 -11.25
CA ASP A 89 3.79 29.16 -11.56
C ASP A 89 4.58 27.95 -11.02
N TRP A 90 5.22 28.07 -9.85
CA TRP A 90 6.00 27.01 -9.23
C TRP A 90 5.63 26.81 -7.77
N VAL A 91 5.58 25.53 -7.37
CA VAL A 91 5.31 25.10 -6.01
C VAL A 91 6.56 24.42 -5.44
N TYR A 92 6.93 24.81 -4.22
CA TYR A 92 8.02 24.16 -3.50
C TYR A 92 7.49 22.98 -2.71
N VAL A 93 8.04 21.80 -2.97
CA VAL A 93 7.52 20.53 -2.46
C VAL A 93 8.62 19.67 -1.83
N GLU A 94 8.22 18.77 -0.96
CA GLU A 94 9.07 17.70 -0.43
C GLU A 94 8.63 16.33 -0.95
N TRP A 95 9.57 15.63 -1.60
CA TRP A 95 9.41 14.26 -2.08
C TRP A 95 10.48 13.33 -1.54
N ARG A 96 10.10 12.28 -0.81
CA ARG A 96 11.03 11.24 -0.34
C ARG A 96 12.29 11.84 0.34
N GLY A 97 12.10 12.91 1.12
CA GLY A 97 13.16 13.65 1.82
C GLY A 97 13.98 14.63 0.96
N LYS A 98 13.68 14.77 -0.34
CA LYS A 98 14.25 15.80 -1.22
C LYS A 98 13.30 16.98 -1.30
N LYS A 99 13.83 18.20 -1.18
CA LYS A 99 13.06 19.44 -1.31
C LYS A 99 13.45 20.12 -2.61
N GLY A 100 12.47 20.57 -3.37
CA GLY A 100 12.68 21.20 -4.66
C GLY A 100 11.42 21.84 -5.20
N TRP A 101 11.52 22.38 -6.41
CA TRP A 101 10.45 23.09 -7.09
C TRP A 101 9.83 22.21 -8.17
N ILE A 102 8.52 22.33 -8.36
CA ILE A 102 7.76 21.71 -9.44
C ILE A 102 6.84 22.77 -10.08
N PRO A 103 6.65 22.76 -11.42
CA PRO A 103 5.67 23.63 -12.05
C PRO A 103 4.25 23.39 -11.52
N GLU A 104 3.49 24.45 -11.27
CA GLU A 104 2.13 24.37 -10.71
C GLU A 104 1.14 23.72 -11.69
N ASP A 105 1.36 23.83 -12.99
CA ASP A 105 0.57 23.19 -14.04
C ASP A 105 0.85 21.69 -14.20
N GLU A 106 1.94 21.20 -13.62
CA GLU A 106 2.28 19.77 -13.55
C GLU A 106 1.71 19.09 -12.29
N ILE A 107 0.96 19.81 -11.45
CA ILE A 107 0.38 19.28 -10.23
C ILE A 107 -1.12 19.56 -10.09
N SER A 108 -1.81 18.68 -9.35
CA SER A 108 -3.19 18.83 -8.93
C SER A 108 -3.28 18.93 -7.42
N LYS A 109 -4.02 19.94 -6.94
CA LYS A 109 -4.43 20.10 -5.54
C LYS A 109 -5.71 19.33 -5.23
N ASP A 110 -6.43 18.91 -6.26
CA ASP A 110 -7.60 18.05 -6.05
C ASP A 110 -7.11 16.70 -5.51
N PRO A 111 -7.79 16.13 -4.50
CA PRO A 111 -7.54 14.74 -4.15
C PRO A 111 -7.69 13.90 -5.43
N PRO A 112 -6.83 12.89 -5.62
CA PRO A 112 -6.99 11.98 -6.75
C PRO A 112 -8.44 11.51 -6.73
N LYS A 113 -9.16 11.74 -7.84
CA LYS A 113 -10.49 11.17 -7.96
C LYS A 113 -10.24 9.69 -7.93
N SER A 114 -10.77 8.99 -6.92
CA SER A 114 -10.84 7.54 -7.01
C SER A 114 -11.49 7.24 -8.34
N GLY A 115 -10.71 6.74 -9.31
CA GLY A 115 -11.29 6.27 -10.54
C GLY A 115 -12.22 5.12 -10.22
N ASN A 116 -12.68 4.41 -11.23
CA ASN A 116 -13.67 3.35 -11.04
C ASN A 116 -13.16 2.10 -10.26
N GLY A 117 -12.19 2.24 -9.34
CA GLY A 117 -11.90 1.33 -8.23
C GLY A 117 -11.11 0.09 -8.61
N PHE A 118 -10.59 0.05 -9.83
CA PHE A 118 -10.19 -1.21 -10.43
C PHE A 118 -8.81 -1.16 -11.07
N VAL A 119 -8.37 -0.01 -11.58
CA VAL A 119 -7.07 0.15 -12.23
C VAL A 119 -6.31 1.26 -11.49
N PRO A 120 -4.98 1.14 -11.27
CA PRO A 120 -4.22 2.25 -10.73
C PRO A 120 -4.47 3.48 -11.57
N GLU A 121 -4.60 4.63 -10.92
CA GLU A 121 -5.02 5.86 -11.57
C GLU A 121 -4.16 6.13 -12.83
N HIS A 122 -2.84 5.85 -12.77
CA HIS A 122 -1.88 6.03 -13.87
C HIS A 122 -2.08 5.14 -15.10
N LEU A 123 -2.94 4.14 -14.99
CA LEU A 123 -3.30 3.22 -16.07
C LEU A 123 -4.74 3.44 -16.54
N GLU A 124 -5.48 4.41 -15.99
CA GLU A 124 -6.88 4.65 -16.36
C GLU A 124 -7.05 5.13 -17.80
N GLU A 125 -6.11 5.92 -18.32
CA GLU A 125 -6.16 6.40 -19.70
C GLU A 125 -6.15 5.26 -20.72
N ILE A 126 -5.50 4.14 -20.39
CA ILE A 126 -5.47 2.91 -21.20
C ILE A 126 -6.88 2.35 -21.38
N CYS A 127 -7.77 2.60 -20.41
CA CYS A 127 -9.12 2.05 -20.39
C CYS A 127 -10.15 2.93 -21.11
N VAL A 128 -9.76 4.09 -21.63
CA VAL A 128 -10.64 4.97 -22.41
C VAL A 128 -11.16 4.25 -23.65
N GLY A 129 -12.48 4.19 -23.79
CA GLY A 129 -13.15 3.56 -24.93
C GLY A 129 -13.31 2.03 -24.83
N MET A 130 -12.92 1.41 -23.72
CA MET A 130 -13.16 -0.01 -23.46
C MET A 130 -14.59 -0.25 -22.98
N GLU A 131 -15.20 -1.36 -23.40
CA GLU A 131 -16.61 -1.66 -23.11
C GLU A 131 -16.81 -2.30 -21.73
N ASN A 132 -15.76 -2.93 -21.17
CA ASN A 132 -15.82 -3.57 -19.86
C ASN A 132 -14.44 -3.64 -19.18
N SER A 133 -14.45 -3.99 -17.89
CA SER A 133 -13.25 -4.07 -17.05
C SER A 133 -12.24 -5.09 -17.57
N LEU A 134 -12.68 -6.25 -18.07
CA LEU A 134 -11.78 -7.27 -18.62
C LEU A 134 -11.00 -6.74 -19.83
N GLN A 135 -11.66 -6.03 -20.77
CA GLN A 135 -10.99 -5.41 -21.91
C GLN A 135 -9.95 -4.38 -21.44
N CYS A 136 -10.32 -3.54 -20.47
CA CYS A 136 -9.45 -2.57 -19.83
C CYS A 136 -8.20 -3.23 -19.20
N TYR A 137 -8.37 -4.25 -18.34
CA TYR A 137 -7.24 -4.94 -17.72
C TYR A 137 -6.34 -5.69 -18.71
N ARG A 138 -6.91 -6.23 -19.79
CA ARG A 138 -6.13 -6.85 -20.86
C ARG A 138 -5.28 -5.83 -21.62
N ALA A 139 -5.80 -4.62 -21.81
CA ALA A 139 -5.06 -3.53 -22.42
C ALA A 139 -3.92 -3.05 -21.50
N VAL A 140 -4.21 -2.89 -20.20
CA VAL A 140 -3.20 -2.56 -19.17
C VAL A 140 -2.08 -3.59 -19.15
N GLU A 141 -2.42 -4.87 -19.00
CA GLU A 141 -1.43 -5.96 -18.98
C GLU A 141 -0.56 -5.95 -20.24
N LYS A 142 -1.17 -5.76 -21.42
CA LYS A 142 -0.42 -5.75 -22.69
C LYS A 142 0.65 -4.65 -22.71
N ILE A 143 0.35 -3.46 -22.19
CA ILE A 143 1.30 -2.34 -22.13
C ILE A 143 2.39 -2.64 -21.10
N VAL A 144 1.99 -3.00 -19.88
CA VAL A 144 2.93 -3.27 -18.78
C VAL A 144 3.89 -4.41 -19.12
N LEU A 145 3.43 -5.49 -19.77
CA LEU A 145 4.30 -6.57 -20.22
C LEU A 145 5.32 -6.15 -21.30
N GLN A 146 5.07 -5.08 -22.06
CA GLN A 146 6.03 -4.54 -23.04
C GLN A 146 7.15 -3.74 -22.38
N GLU A 147 6.95 -3.24 -21.17
CA GLU A 147 7.94 -2.48 -20.40
C GLU A 147 9.02 -3.37 -19.76
N GLY A 148 8.94 -4.69 -19.95
CA GLY A 148 9.94 -5.64 -19.48
C GLY A 148 9.80 -6.00 -18.00
N VAL A 149 8.60 -5.88 -17.45
CA VAL A 149 8.29 -6.38 -16.10
C VAL A 149 8.59 -7.89 -15.98
N PRO A 150 8.85 -8.39 -14.75
CA PRO A 150 9.10 -9.82 -14.46
C PRO A 150 7.84 -10.70 -14.60
N ALA A 151 7.11 -10.58 -15.70
CA ALA A 151 5.96 -11.42 -16.03
C ALA A 151 5.86 -11.64 -17.54
N LYS A 152 5.17 -12.69 -17.96
CA LYS A 152 4.88 -12.96 -19.37
C LYS A 152 3.57 -13.73 -19.53
N ARG A 153 2.86 -13.44 -20.63
CA ARG A 153 1.66 -14.19 -21.03
C ARG A 153 1.94 -15.11 -22.21
N GLN A 154 1.41 -16.32 -22.15
CA GLN A 154 1.43 -17.32 -23.22
C GLN A 154 0.04 -17.96 -23.34
N GLY A 155 -0.78 -17.45 -24.27
CA GLY A 155 -2.18 -17.87 -24.39
C GLY A 155 -2.96 -17.58 -23.11
N ALA A 156 -3.57 -18.61 -22.53
CA ALA A 156 -4.34 -18.51 -21.28
C ALA A 156 -3.48 -18.44 -20.02
N LYS A 157 -2.16 -18.65 -20.12
CA LYS A 157 -1.26 -18.70 -18.96
C LYS A 157 -0.52 -17.39 -18.76
N LEU A 158 -0.61 -16.84 -17.56
CA LEU A 158 0.23 -15.78 -17.04
C LEU A 158 1.29 -16.37 -16.12
N GLN A 159 2.55 -16.09 -16.41
CA GLN A 159 3.69 -16.52 -15.62
C GLN A 159 4.34 -15.29 -14.99
N VAL A 160 4.38 -15.25 -13.65
CA VAL A 160 5.01 -14.19 -12.85
C VAL A 160 6.31 -14.73 -12.27
N LEU A 161 7.43 -14.08 -12.56
CA LEU A 161 8.75 -14.45 -12.09
C LEU A 161 8.98 -13.83 -10.70
N LEU A 162 9.15 -14.67 -9.68
CA LEU A 162 9.31 -14.25 -8.28
C LEU A 162 10.78 -14.10 -7.89
N ASN A 163 11.65 -14.90 -8.50
CA ASN A 163 13.11 -14.81 -8.45
C ASN A 163 13.67 -15.77 -9.52
N ASP A 164 15.00 -15.81 -9.69
CA ASP A 164 15.68 -16.48 -10.81
C ASP A 164 15.19 -17.90 -11.14
N ASP A 165 14.68 -18.65 -10.15
CA ASP A 165 14.22 -20.03 -10.33
C ASP A 165 12.73 -20.26 -10.01
N ASN A 166 12.02 -19.26 -9.49
CA ASN A 166 10.63 -19.44 -9.04
C ASN A 166 9.64 -18.65 -9.92
N VAL A 167 8.72 -19.38 -10.53
CA VAL A 167 7.64 -18.84 -11.34
C VAL A 167 6.29 -19.21 -10.71
N MET A 168 5.40 -18.23 -10.60
CA MET A 168 4.00 -18.46 -10.25
C MET A 168 3.14 -18.40 -11.52
N GLU A 169 2.32 -19.43 -11.73
CA GLU A 169 1.41 -19.49 -12.87
C GLU A 169 -0.03 -19.17 -12.46
N PHE A 170 -0.71 -18.41 -13.32
CA PHE A 170 -2.15 -18.18 -13.30
C PHE A 170 -2.71 -18.61 -14.66
N GLU A 171 -3.84 -19.29 -14.68
CA GLU A 171 -4.44 -19.82 -15.90
C GLU A 171 -5.88 -19.37 -16.00
N ASP A 172 -6.22 -18.73 -17.12
CA ASP A 172 -7.58 -18.28 -17.41
C ASP A 172 -8.50 -19.48 -17.65
N ASN A 173 -9.73 -19.40 -17.15
CA ASN A 173 -10.84 -20.30 -17.51
C ASN A 173 -11.90 -19.49 -18.26
N PRO A 174 -11.94 -19.52 -19.60
CA PRO A 174 -12.90 -18.75 -20.39
C PRO A 174 -14.25 -19.50 -20.53
N SER A 175 -14.75 -20.12 -19.46
CA SER A 175 -16.07 -20.74 -19.50
C SER A 175 -17.15 -19.68 -19.70
N GLU A 176 -18.31 -20.10 -20.23
CA GLU A 176 -19.48 -19.23 -20.41
C GLU A 176 -20.39 -19.21 -19.16
N ASP A 177 -19.90 -19.69 -18.02
CA ASP A 177 -20.63 -19.83 -16.76
C ASP A 177 -19.93 -19.12 -15.59
N GLU A 178 -20.47 -19.26 -14.38
CA GLU A 178 -19.93 -18.65 -13.16
C GLU A 178 -18.51 -19.12 -12.80
N SER A 179 -17.98 -20.17 -13.44
CA SER A 179 -16.60 -20.61 -13.26
C SER A 179 -15.58 -19.81 -14.07
N ALA A 180 -16.05 -18.84 -14.88
CA ALA A 180 -15.20 -17.98 -15.67
C ALA A 180 -14.24 -17.20 -14.77
N ILE A 181 -12.94 -17.30 -15.03
CA ILE A 181 -11.92 -16.52 -14.34
C ILE A 181 -10.82 -16.09 -15.29
N PHE A 182 -10.42 -14.84 -15.18
CA PHE A 182 -9.35 -14.24 -15.97
C PHE A 182 -8.37 -13.57 -15.03
N PHE A 183 -7.08 -13.78 -15.27
CA PHE A 183 -6.01 -13.12 -14.53
C PHE A 183 -5.31 -12.12 -15.43
N ASN A 184 -5.02 -10.93 -14.91
CA ASN A 184 -4.32 -9.86 -15.63
C ASN A 184 -3.20 -9.32 -14.75
N TYR A 185 -1.98 -9.24 -15.30
CA TYR A 185 -0.88 -8.56 -14.62
C TYR A 185 -1.08 -7.05 -14.65
N ILE A 186 -0.96 -6.38 -13.50
CA ILE A 186 -1.18 -4.94 -13.39
C ILE A 186 0.13 -4.19 -13.20
N GLU A 187 0.92 -4.51 -12.18
CA GLU A 187 2.17 -3.80 -11.90
C GLU A 187 3.11 -4.60 -10.98
N PHE A 188 4.35 -4.15 -10.87
CA PHE A 188 5.30 -4.57 -9.83
C PHE A 188 5.64 -3.37 -8.95
N ILE A 189 5.43 -3.50 -7.64
CA ILE A 189 5.75 -2.46 -6.67
C ILE A 189 7.11 -2.80 -6.07
N GLU A 190 8.16 -2.27 -6.70
CA GLU A 190 9.56 -2.56 -6.37
C GLU A 190 9.89 -2.26 -4.90
N GLU A 191 9.28 -1.23 -4.32
CA GLU A 191 9.55 -0.81 -2.93
C GLU A 191 9.25 -1.91 -1.90
N ILE A 192 8.35 -2.83 -2.23
CA ILE A 192 7.85 -3.88 -1.32
C ILE A 192 7.84 -5.27 -1.97
N ASP A 193 8.57 -5.45 -3.08
CA ASP A 193 8.74 -6.74 -3.74
C ASP A 193 7.40 -7.45 -4.05
N LEU A 194 6.39 -6.69 -4.52
CA LEU A 194 5.01 -7.15 -4.66
C LEU A 194 4.50 -7.02 -6.10
N HIS A 195 4.15 -8.13 -6.74
CA HIS A 195 3.36 -8.11 -7.98
C HIS A 195 1.88 -7.94 -7.67
N ILE A 196 1.19 -7.15 -8.49
CA ILE A 196 -0.26 -7.00 -8.43
C ILE A 196 -0.88 -7.70 -9.64
N ILE A 197 -1.77 -8.64 -9.36
CA ILE A 197 -2.53 -9.38 -10.35
C ILE A 197 -4.00 -9.13 -10.09
N GLN A 198 -4.73 -8.73 -11.11
CA GLN A 198 -6.17 -8.67 -11.07
C GLN A 198 -6.79 -10.00 -11.47
N SER A 199 -7.78 -10.46 -10.70
CA SER A 199 -8.64 -11.58 -11.07
C SER A 199 -10.04 -11.07 -11.40
N SER A 200 -10.50 -11.25 -12.62
CA SER A 200 -11.89 -11.01 -13.05
C SER A 200 -12.66 -12.32 -13.00
N VAL A 201 -13.88 -12.29 -12.47
CA VAL A 201 -14.84 -13.42 -12.54
C VAL A 201 -16.09 -12.98 -13.30
N TYR A 202 -17.07 -13.87 -13.47
CA TYR A 202 -18.33 -13.56 -14.16
C TYR A 202 -18.99 -12.27 -13.65
N GLU A 203 -19.08 -12.11 -12.32
CA GLU A 203 -19.53 -10.88 -11.66
C GLU A 203 -18.53 -10.43 -10.60
N GLY A 204 -17.73 -9.42 -10.96
CA GLY A 204 -16.80 -8.75 -10.07
C GLY A 204 -15.34 -9.14 -10.30
N GLY A 205 -14.52 -8.84 -9.30
CA GLY A 205 -13.10 -9.11 -9.36
C GLY A 205 -12.42 -8.86 -8.02
N SER A 206 -11.13 -9.18 -7.96
CA SER A 206 -10.30 -8.90 -6.80
C SER A 206 -8.85 -8.66 -7.22
N LEU A 207 -8.09 -8.04 -6.33
CA LEU A 207 -6.65 -7.90 -6.48
C LEU A 207 -5.94 -8.96 -5.65
N ILE A 208 -4.91 -9.55 -6.25
CA ILE A 208 -4.03 -10.54 -5.65
C ILE A 208 -2.63 -9.92 -5.60
N GLY A 209 -2.10 -9.78 -4.38
CA GLY A 209 -0.69 -9.45 -4.18
C GLY A 209 0.15 -10.72 -4.14
N VAL A 210 1.21 -10.78 -4.94
CA VAL A 210 2.17 -11.89 -4.95
C VAL A 210 3.55 -11.35 -4.61
N HIS A 211 4.05 -11.69 -3.42
CA HIS A 211 5.37 -11.27 -2.98
C HIS A 211 6.47 -12.15 -3.61
N LEU A 212 7.69 -11.65 -3.79
CA LEU A 212 8.84 -12.42 -4.33
C LEU A 212 9.19 -13.69 -3.52
N SER A 213 8.70 -13.82 -2.28
CA SER A 213 8.81 -15.06 -1.49
C SER A 213 7.81 -16.15 -1.91
N GLY A 214 6.91 -15.87 -2.85
CA GLY A 214 5.84 -16.75 -3.30
C GLY A 214 4.57 -16.68 -2.45
N GLN A 215 4.54 -15.81 -1.44
CA GLN A 215 3.34 -15.59 -0.64
C GLN A 215 2.27 -14.85 -1.46
N LYS A 216 1.05 -15.39 -1.44
CA LYS A 216 -0.14 -14.77 -2.02
C LYS A 216 -1.01 -14.16 -0.94
N ILE A 217 -1.54 -12.97 -1.19
CA ILE A 217 -2.53 -12.30 -0.34
C ILE A 217 -3.65 -11.72 -1.20
N ASN A 218 -4.86 -11.70 -0.67
CA ASN A 218 -5.97 -10.99 -1.29
C ASN A 218 -5.94 -9.54 -0.79
N LEU A 219 -5.90 -8.62 -1.73
CA LEU A 219 -5.96 -7.18 -1.47
C LEU A 219 -7.39 -6.70 -1.71
N ILE A 220 -7.82 -5.72 -0.93
CA ILE A 220 -9.11 -5.05 -1.16
C ILE A 220 -8.98 -3.88 -2.13
N ASP A 221 -7.79 -3.29 -2.24
CA ASP A 221 -7.44 -2.21 -3.17
C ASP A 221 -5.92 -2.22 -3.44
N PHE A 222 -5.43 -1.31 -4.27
CA PHE A 222 -4.01 -1.07 -4.51
C PHE A 222 -3.30 -0.62 -3.22
N PRO A 223 -2.06 -1.09 -2.99
CA PRO A 223 -1.34 -0.80 -1.76
C PRO A 223 -0.65 0.57 -1.82
N GLU A 224 -0.88 1.37 -0.79
CA GLU A 224 -0.09 2.56 -0.49
C GLU A 224 1.05 2.18 0.46
N VAL A 225 2.30 2.34 0.01
CA VAL A 225 3.51 1.90 0.73
C VAL A 225 3.91 2.91 1.81
N SER A 226 4.31 2.43 3.00
CA SER A 226 4.78 3.30 4.07
C SER A 226 6.10 4.00 3.71
N PRO A 227 6.40 5.19 4.28
CA PRO A 227 7.65 5.91 3.98
C PRO A 227 8.92 5.09 4.25
N ASP A 228 8.90 4.22 5.27
CA ASP A 228 10.01 3.33 5.61
C ASP A 228 10.03 2.01 4.81
N ARG A 229 9.03 1.80 3.94
CA ARG A 229 8.84 0.61 3.09
C ARG A 229 8.69 -0.70 3.86
N LYS A 230 8.36 -0.64 5.14
CA LYS A 230 8.16 -1.84 5.98
C LYS A 230 6.69 -2.24 6.08
N ARG A 231 5.78 -1.43 5.52
CA ARG A 231 4.34 -1.68 5.52
C ARG A 231 3.72 -1.19 4.24
N PHE A 232 2.49 -1.63 4.02
CA PHE A 232 1.57 -0.96 3.12
C PHE A 232 0.15 -1.06 3.68
N VAL A 233 -0.70 -0.16 3.22
CA VAL A 233 -2.12 -0.10 3.55
C VAL A 233 -2.94 -0.22 2.26
N THR A 234 -4.07 -0.92 2.33
CA THR A 234 -5.09 -0.89 1.28
C THR A 234 -6.41 -0.46 1.92
N ALA A 235 -7.20 0.33 1.21
CA ALA A 235 -8.54 0.71 1.62
C ALA A 235 -9.41 0.85 0.39
N PHE A 236 -10.59 0.23 0.39
CA PHE A 236 -11.45 0.17 -0.78
C PHE A 236 -12.77 0.90 -0.55
N PHE A 237 -13.08 1.83 -1.45
CA PHE A 237 -14.39 2.47 -1.47
C PHE A 237 -15.45 1.55 -2.08
N CYS A 238 -16.28 0.97 -1.21
CA CYS A 238 -17.45 0.19 -1.59
C CYS A 238 -18.74 0.92 -1.18
N PRO A 239 -19.49 1.52 -2.12
CA PRO A 239 -20.73 2.22 -1.81
C PRO A 239 -21.85 1.26 -1.37
N ASN A 240 -21.75 -0.01 -1.77
CA ASN A 240 -22.70 -1.05 -1.38
C ASN A 240 -21.98 -2.26 -0.78
N THR A 241 -21.88 -2.28 0.55
CA THR A 241 -21.17 -3.29 1.33
C THR A 241 -21.69 -4.73 1.15
N THR A 242 -22.84 -4.90 0.47
CA THR A 242 -23.38 -6.22 0.12
C THR A 242 -22.57 -6.90 -0.99
N TYR A 243 -21.94 -6.13 -1.88
CA TYR A 243 -21.33 -6.65 -3.11
C TYR A 243 -19.80 -6.54 -3.15
N CYS A 244 -19.19 -5.75 -2.27
CA CYS A 244 -17.74 -5.60 -2.22
C CYS A 244 -17.22 -5.57 -0.78
N LYS A 245 -15.93 -5.90 -0.63
CA LYS A 245 -15.24 -5.85 0.66
C LYS A 245 -14.91 -4.41 0.99
N ASN A 246 -15.49 -3.91 2.07
CA ASN A 246 -15.26 -2.57 2.55
C ASN A 246 -14.40 -2.60 3.81
N GLY A 247 -13.32 -1.84 3.83
CA GLY A 247 -12.42 -1.85 4.98
C GLY A 247 -11.06 -1.25 4.72
N ILE A 248 -10.17 -1.47 5.69
CA ILE A 248 -8.75 -1.14 5.62
C ILE A 248 -7.95 -2.38 6.02
N GLN A 249 -6.92 -2.69 5.23
CA GLN A 249 -5.94 -3.71 5.59
C GLN A 249 -4.56 -3.07 5.72
N ILE A 250 -3.81 -3.49 6.74
CA ILE A 250 -2.41 -3.11 6.91
C ILE A 250 -1.58 -4.38 6.95
N TYR A 251 -0.53 -4.42 6.15
CA TYR A 251 0.44 -5.49 6.13
C TYR A 251 1.81 -4.94 6.50
N SER A 252 2.58 -5.70 7.28
CA SER A 252 4.01 -5.47 7.44
C SER A 252 4.82 -6.46 6.62
N ILE A 253 6.02 -6.01 6.28
CA ILE A 253 7.01 -6.74 5.48
C ILE A 253 8.16 -7.04 6.44
N LEU A 254 8.14 -8.25 7.01
CA LEU A 254 9.13 -8.72 7.96
C LEU A 254 9.90 -9.87 7.32
N GLU A 255 11.22 -9.74 7.17
CA GLU A 255 12.08 -10.81 6.68
C GLU A 255 11.58 -11.45 5.36
N LYS A 256 11.13 -10.62 4.40
CA LYS A 256 10.56 -11.06 3.11
C LYS A 256 9.25 -11.84 3.23
N LYS A 257 8.51 -11.64 4.32
CA LYS A 257 7.19 -12.21 4.56
C LYS A 257 6.19 -11.10 4.84
N LEU A 258 5.01 -11.24 4.27
CA LEU A 258 3.88 -10.35 4.52
C LEU A 258 3.09 -10.87 5.73
N GLU A 259 2.93 -10.01 6.72
CA GLU A 259 2.12 -10.28 7.90
C GLU A 259 1.00 -9.25 8.02
N ARG A 260 -0.25 -9.71 8.07
CA ARG A 260 -1.39 -8.81 8.21
C ARG A 260 -1.49 -8.31 9.64
N GLU A 261 -1.26 -7.02 9.85
CA GLU A 261 -1.32 -6.35 11.15
C GLU A 261 -2.73 -5.89 11.50
N LEU A 262 -3.52 -5.51 10.49
CA LEU A 262 -4.89 -5.03 10.64
C LEU A 262 -5.76 -5.52 9.48
N ASN A 263 -6.99 -5.90 9.80
CA ASN A 263 -8.09 -6.07 8.84
C ASN A 263 -9.33 -5.49 9.50
N LEU A 264 -9.62 -4.24 9.19
CA LEU A 264 -10.77 -3.52 9.72
C LEU A 264 -11.86 -3.52 8.66
N GLU A 265 -12.98 -4.18 8.95
CA GLU A 265 -14.15 -4.16 8.08
C GLU A 265 -15.14 -3.11 8.56
N PHE A 266 -15.63 -2.28 7.65
CA PHE A 266 -16.62 -1.28 7.97
C PHE A 266 -18.03 -1.76 7.60
N ARG A 267 -18.99 -1.50 8.51
CA ARG A 267 -20.41 -1.82 8.29
C ARG A 267 -21.19 -0.60 7.81
N ASP A 268 -21.06 0.50 8.53
CA ASP A 268 -21.87 1.71 8.34
C ASP A 268 -21.10 2.83 7.62
N TRP A 269 -19.82 2.58 7.31
CA TRP A 269 -18.89 3.55 6.75
C TRP A 269 -18.15 2.92 5.61
N THR A 270 -17.59 3.73 4.73
CA THR A 270 -16.64 3.26 3.72
C THR A 270 -15.35 4.05 3.84
N GLY A 271 -14.21 3.36 3.84
CA GLY A 271 -12.89 3.99 3.93
C GLY A 271 -12.20 4.01 2.57
N SER A 272 -11.62 5.15 2.19
CA SER A 272 -10.89 5.29 0.93
C SER A 272 -9.64 6.16 1.06
N ASP A 273 -8.83 6.15 0.01
CA ASP A 273 -7.69 7.05 -0.19
C ASP A 273 -6.74 7.07 1.01
N PRO A 274 -6.22 5.91 1.44
CA PRO A 274 -5.34 5.86 2.58
C PRO A 274 -4.01 6.53 2.22
N VAL A 275 -3.47 7.31 3.15
CA VAL A 275 -2.22 8.05 3.01
C VAL A 275 -1.41 7.90 4.28
N TRP A 276 -0.14 7.52 4.14
CA TRP A 276 0.79 7.55 5.27
C TRP A 276 1.21 8.99 5.58
N ILE A 277 0.97 9.42 6.81
CA ILE A 277 1.53 10.67 7.35
C ILE A 277 2.99 10.44 7.75
N ASP A 278 3.25 9.31 8.40
CA ASP A 278 4.56 8.83 8.84
C ASP A 278 4.55 7.29 8.85
N GLU A 279 5.61 6.62 9.30
CA GLU A 279 5.69 5.16 9.28
C GLU A 279 4.72 4.42 10.23
N ASN A 280 4.04 5.15 11.12
CA ASN A 280 3.13 4.65 12.14
C ASN A 280 1.74 5.26 12.09
N THR A 281 1.47 6.19 11.17
CA THR A 281 0.22 6.94 11.12
C THR A 281 -0.32 7.03 9.69
N ILE A 282 -1.58 6.66 9.51
CA ILE A 282 -2.33 6.68 8.25
C ILE A 282 -3.54 7.59 8.41
N SER A 283 -3.80 8.44 7.43
CA SER A 283 -5.06 9.17 7.26
C SER A 283 -5.85 8.58 6.10
N PHE A 284 -7.17 8.69 6.13
CA PHE A 284 -8.06 8.22 5.07
C PHE A 284 -9.40 8.95 5.17
N PHE A 285 -10.20 8.90 4.12
CA PHE A 285 -11.55 9.45 4.12
C PHE A 285 -12.58 8.42 4.56
N LEU A 286 -13.65 8.90 5.19
CA LEU A 286 -14.78 8.10 5.62
C LEU A 286 -16.08 8.65 5.02
N TYR A 287 -16.87 7.76 4.44
CA TYR A 287 -18.15 8.07 3.80
C TYR A 287 -19.26 7.37 4.56
N GLU A 288 -20.27 8.11 4.99
CA GLU A 288 -21.40 7.54 5.71
C GLU A 288 -22.32 6.75 4.77
N ASN A 289 -22.70 5.54 5.18
CA ASN A 289 -23.58 4.63 4.45
C ASN A 289 -23.13 4.25 3.02
N GLY A 290 -21.90 4.60 2.61
CA GLY A 290 -21.38 4.36 1.26
C GLY A 290 -22.11 5.09 0.13
N LEU A 291 -23.21 5.79 0.42
CA LEU A 291 -24.03 6.50 -0.58
C LEU A 291 -23.66 7.97 -0.73
N SER A 292 -22.85 8.51 0.17
CA SER A 292 -22.37 9.88 0.06
C SER A 292 -21.34 9.98 -1.06
N GLU A 293 -21.54 10.93 -1.98
CA GLU A 293 -20.55 11.26 -3.02
C GLU A 293 -19.33 11.98 -2.42
N GLU A 294 -19.52 12.61 -1.26
CA GLU A 294 -18.48 13.37 -0.55
C GLU A 294 -18.11 12.67 0.77
N PRO A 295 -16.85 12.74 1.20
CA PRO A 295 -16.46 12.24 2.50
C PRO A 295 -17.14 13.05 3.60
N THR A 296 -17.64 12.37 4.63
CA THR A 296 -18.32 13.02 5.77
C THR A 296 -17.41 13.15 6.97
N ARG A 297 -16.33 12.36 7.02
CA ARG A 297 -15.37 12.33 8.13
C ARG A 297 -13.97 12.04 7.64
N LYS A 298 -13.00 12.38 8.48
CA LYS A 298 -11.62 11.94 8.36
C LYS A 298 -11.36 10.80 9.34
N GLY A 299 -10.73 9.75 8.86
CA GLY A 299 -10.24 8.66 9.68
C GLY A 299 -8.73 8.77 9.88
N LYS A 300 -8.27 8.39 11.07
CA LYS A 300 -6.84 8.26 11.39
C LYS A 300 -6.59 6.90 12.01
N LEU A 301 -5.63 6.17 11.48
CA LEU A 301 -5.09 4.95 12.07
C LEU A 301 -3.68 5.24 12.56
N TYR A 302 -3.37 4.96 13.82
CA TYR A 302 -2.02 5.13 14.35
C TYR A 302 -1.59 3.93 15.18
N ARG A 303 -0.30 3.64 15.14
CA ARG A 303 0.30 2.49 15.82
C ARG A 303 0.83 2.91 17.19
N HIS A 304 0.23 2.37 18.26
CA HIS A 304 0.68 2.59 19.64
C HIS A 304 0.92 1.25 20.34
N LYS A 305 2.13 1.03 20.88
CA LYS A 305 2.53 -0.22 21.55
C LYS A 305 2.22 -1.47 20.70
N ASN A 306 2.59 -1.44 19.41
CA ASN A 306 2.34 -2.50 18.43
C ASN A 306 0.86 -2.84 18.17
N LYS A 307 -0.05 -1.91 18.46
CA LYS A 307 -1.46 -2.04 18.10
C LYS A 307 -1.92 -0.84 17.29
N TRP A 308 -2.70 -1.11 16.26
CA TRP A 308 -3.39 -0.08 15.50
C TRP A 308 -4.61 0.41 16.29
N LYS A 309 -4.75 1.72 16.38
CA LYS A 309 -5.91 2.41 16.95
C LYS A 309 -6.51 3.31 15.89
N MET A 310 -7.83 3.44 15.91
CA MET A 310 -8.58 4.28 15.00
C MET A 310 -9.15 5.48 15.76
N GLU A 311 -8.97 6.66 15.19
CA GLU A 311 -9.66 7.90 15.56
C GLU A 311 -10.48 8.38 14.35
N LYS A 312 -11.53 9.16 14.65
CA LYS A 312 -12.40 9.76 13.65
C LYS A 312 -12.63 11.21 14.02
N GLU A 313 -12.63 12.07 13.02
CA GLU A 313 -12.89 13.50 13.14
C GLU A 313 -13.94 13.90 12.11
N ASP A 314 -14.84 14.79 12.47
CA ASP A 314 -15.81 15.35 11.53
C ASP A 314 -15.05 16.34 10.61
N LEU A 315 -15.40 16.37 9.31
CA LEU A 315 -14.77 17.25 8.32
C LEU A 315 -15.27 18.69 8.39
#